data_AF-A0A927YZF6-F1
#
_entry.id   AF-A0A927YZF6-F1
#
_cell.length_a   1.000
_cell.length_b   1.000
_cell.length_c   1.000
_cell.angle_alpha   90.00
_cell.angle_beta   90.00
_cell.angle_gamma   90.00
#
_symmetry.space_group_name_H-M   'P 1'
#
loop_
_entity.id
_entity.type
_entity.pdbx_description
1 polymer ?
#
loop_
_entity_poly.entity_id
_entity_poly.type
_entity_poly.pdbx_seq_one_letter_code
_entity_poly.pdbx_strand_id
1 'polypeptide(L)'
;MDRIEQMDKKTMKLFIEQKEMEVQLNLENNYREEAYENFKDFRELVYKYLEAGYIKEKKFDKSYGKRIELWEDIFEPKEEETEFEEDSEVENDD
;
A
#
# COMPACT_ATOMS: atom_id res chain seq x y z
N MET A 1 23.50 14.21 -20.97
CA MET A 1 22.55 14.00 -19.85
C MET A 1 22.94 14.96 -18.75
N ASP A 2 22.09 15.95 -18.51
CA ASP A 2 22.32 17.05 -17.58
C ASP A 2 22.33 16.56 -16.12
N ARG A 3 23.26 17.08 -15.32
CA ARG A 3 23.37 16.75 -13.88
C ARG A 3 22.13 17.19 -13.09
N ILE A 4 21.39 18.18 -13.59
CA ILE A 4 20.14 18.69 -13.02
C ILE A 4 19.05 17.59 -13.06
N GLU A 5 18.92 16.90 -14.20
CA GLU A 5 17.92 15.85 -14.41
C GLU A 5 18.19 14.58 -13.57
N GLN A 6 19.44 14.34 -13.18
CA GLN A 6 19.79 13.24 -12.27
C GLN A 6 19.49 13.56 -10.80
N MET A 7 19.56 14.83 -10.41
CA MET A 7 19.26 15.26 -9.05
C MET A 7 17.77 15.08 -8.75
N ASP A 8 16.91 15.43 -9.71
CA ASP A 8 15.46 15.26 -9.60
C ASP A 8 15.05 13.78 -9.48
N LYS A 9 15.64 12.90 -10.30
CA LYS A 9 15.36 11.45 -10.24
C LYS A 9 15.69 10.81 -8.89
N LYS A 10 16.80 11.24 -8.26
CA LYS A 10 17.19 10.72 -6.95
C LYS A 10 16.23 11.19 -5.86
N THR A 11 15.85 12.47 -5.90
CA THR A 11 14.89 13.06 -4.96
C THR A 11 13.51 12.42 -5.09
N MET A 12 13.02 12.23 -6.32
CA MET A 12 11.75 11.54 -6.59
C MET A 12 11.74 10.09 -6.07
N LYS A 13 12.84 9.37 -6.25
CA LYS A 13 13.00 8.01 -5.73
C LYS A 13 12.91 8.00 -4.19
N LEU A 14 13.58 8.92 -3.52
CA LEU A 14 13.53 9.04 -2.06
C LEU A 14 12.12 9.33 -1.55
N PHE A 15 11.36 10.17 -2.25
CA PHE A 15 9.96 10.44 -1.88
C PHE A 15 9.08 9.19 -1.96
N ILE A 16 9.22 8.38 -3.01
CA ILE A 16 8.49 7.11 -3.11
C ILE A 16 8.90 6.18 -1.96
N GLU A 17 10.20 6.00 -1.73
CA GLU A 17 10.71 5.11 -0.68
C GLU A 17 10.26 5.56 0.72
N GLN A 18 10.21 6.87 0.97
CA GLN A 18 9.70 7.41 2.23
C GLN A 18 8.22 7.06 2.42
N LYS A 19 7.37 7.34 1.42
CA LYS A 19 5.94 7.04 1.52
C LYS A 19 5.68 5.55 1.66
N GLU A 20 6.47 4.72 0.96
CA GLU A 20 6.40 3.28 1.10
C GLU A 20 6.69 2.80 2.54
N MET A 21 7.74 3.34 3.17
CA MET A 21 8.07 3.03 4.56
C MET A 21 6.98 3.50 5.52
N GLU A 22 6.38 4.66 5.28
CA GLU A 22 5.28 5.18 6.11
C GLU A 22 4.04 4.27 6.05
N VAL A 23 3.71 3.70 4.88
CA VAL A 23 2.64 2.69 4.77
C VAL A 23 2.97 1.43 5.58
N GLN A 24 4.17 0.88 5.40
CA GLN A 24 4.59 -0.35 6.09
C GLN A 24 4.60 -0.17 7.60
N LEU A 25 5.17 0.94 8.08
CA LEU A 25 5.24 1.26 9.50
C LEU A 25 3.84 1.41 10.10
N ASN A 26 2.92 2.08 9.41
CA ASN A 26 1.55 2.24 9.92
C ASN A 26 0.79 0.92 9.93
N LEU A 27 0.98 0.05 8.93
CA LEU A 27 0.44 -1.32 8.94
C LEU A 27 1.00 -2.14 10.11
N GLU A 28 2.31 -2.09 10.37
CA GLU A 28 2.94 -2.78 11.49
C GLU A 28 2.43 -2.30 12.86
N ASN A 29 2.05 -1.03 12.97
CA ASN A 29 1.50 -0.44 14.19
C ASN A 29 -0.04 -0.51 14.29
N ASN A 30 -0.72 -1.20 13.37
CA ASN A 30 -2.18 -1.28 13.29
C ASN A 30 -2.90 0.08 13.10
N TYR A 31 -2.22 1.08 12.55
CA TYR A 31 -2.79 2.38 12.19
C TYR A 31 -3.36 2.33 10.78
N ARG A 32 -4.50 1.63 10.63
CA ARG A 32 -5.08 1.32 9.31
C ARG A 32 -5.48 2.57 8.51
N GLU A 33 -6.05 3.57 9.16
CA GLU A 33 -6.47 4.82 8.48
C GLU A 33 -5.25 5.59 7.96
N GLU A 34 -4.24 5.80 8.80
CA GLU A 34 -3.00 6.49 8.43
C GLU A 34 -2.19 5.70 7.40
N ALA A 35 -2.22 4.36 7.47
CA ALA A 35 -1.64 3.50 6.44
C ALA A 35 -2.34 3.69 5.09
N TYR A 36 -3.68 3.82 5.09
CA TYR A 36 -4.47 4.04 3.89
C TYR A 36 -4.24 5.42 3.27
N GLU A 37 -4.14 6.48 4.07
CA GLU A 37 -3.78 7.81 3.58
C GLU A 37 -2.39 7.83 2.94
N ASN A 38 -1.39 7.25 3.61
CA ASN A 38 -0.04 7.14 3.04
C ASN A 38 0.01 6.24 1.79
N PHE A 39 -0.85 5.23 1.71
CA PHE A 39 -0.97 4.39 0.54
C PHE A 39 -1.51 5.17 -0.67
N LYS A 40 -2.54 6.00 -0.48
CA LYS A 40 -3.05 6.89 -1.54
C LYS A 40 -1.97 7.82 -2.06
N ASP A 41 -1.23 8.47 -1.16
CA ASP A 41 -0.09 9.33 -1.52
C ASP A 41 0.98 8.57 -2.32
N PHE A 42 1.37 7.39 -1.84
CA PHE A 42 2.35 6.53 -2.50
C PHE A 42 1.89 6.15 -3.92
N ARG A 43 0.64 5.70 -4.06
CA ARG A 43 0.04 5.28 -5.33
C ARG A 43 0.04 6.44 -6.32
N GLU A 44 -0.42 7.62 -5.91
CA GLU A 44 -0.46 8.81 -6.77
C GLU A 44 0.94 9.20 -7.25
N LEU A 45 1.94 9.23 -6.35
CA LEU A 45 3.32 9.56 -6.69
C LEU A 45 3.93 8.57 -7.69
N VAL A 46 3.68 7.27 -7.50
CA VAL A 46 4.16 6.23 -8.41
C VAL A 46 3.57 6.43 -9.81
N TYR A 47 2.26 6.63 -9.94
CA TYR A 47 1.64 6.84 -11.25
C TYR A 47 2.11 8.13 -11.91
N LYS A 48 2.19 9.23 -11.15
CA LYS A 48 2.70 10.51 -11.65
C LYS A 48 4.12 10.39 -12.20
N TYR A 49 5.00 9.66 -11.52
CA TYR A 49 6.38 9.48 -11.97
C TYR A 49 6.52 8.42 -13.06
N LEU A 50 5.58 7.47 -13.18
CA LEU A 50 5.48 6.58 -14.33
C LEU A 50 5.09 7.36 -15.58
N GLU A 51 4.04 8.17 -15.51
CA GLU A 51 3.55 8.99 -16.63
C GLU A 51 4.60 9.99 -17.10
N ALA A 52 5.29 10.65 -16.17
CA ALA A 52 6.38 11.56 -16.49
C ALA A 52 7.69 10.87 -16.94
N GLY A 53 7.70 9.53 -17.06
CA GLY A 53 8.84 8.76 -17.58
C GLY A 53 10.04 8.63 -16.62
N TYR A 54 9.87 9.01 -15.36
CA TYR A 54 10.89 8.84 -14.32
C TYR A 54 10.97 7.39 -13.81
N ILE A 55 9.86 6.67 -13.85
CA ILE A 55 9.79 5.22 -13.61
C ILE A 55 9.66 4.52 -14.94
N LYS A 56 10.52 3.52 -15.18
CA LYS A 56 10.36 2.62 -16.33
C LYS A 56 9.18 1.70 -16.07
N GLU A 57 8.33 1.48 -17.08
CA GLU A 57 7.20 0.53 -17.04
C GLU A 57 7.60 -0.83 -16.48
N LYS A 58 8.68 -1.43 -17.00
CA LYS A 58 9.23 -2.71 -16.48
C LYS A 58 9.59 -2.68 -14.98
N LYS A 59 9.97 -1.52 -14.43
CA LYS A 59 10.22 -1.36 -12.99
C LYS A 59 8.89 -1.26 -12.24
N PHE A 60 7.93 -0.51 -12.77
CA PHE A 60 6.58 -0.45 -12.23
C PHE A 60 5.97 -1.85 -12.11
N ASP A 61 5.90 -2.63 -13.19
CA ASP A 61 5.29 -3.97 -13.22
C ASP A 61 5.92 -4.95 -12.22
N LYS A 62 7.23 -4.81 -11.98
CA LYS A 62 7.99 -5.75 -11.15
C LYS A 62 8.02 -5.40 -9.67
N SER A 63 7.86 -4.13 -9.31
CA SER A 63 7.99 -3.68 -7.92
C SER A 63 6.80 -2.86 -7.45
N TYR A 64 6.58 -1.68 -8.03
CA TYR A 64 5.61 -0.74 -7.48
C TYR A 64 4.17 -1.18 -7.76
N GLY A 65 3.87 -1.72 -8.95
CA GLY A 65 2.56 -2.26 -9.28
C GLY A 65 2.14 -3.37 -8.33
N LYS A 66 3.01 -4.35 -8.09
CA LYS A 66 2.75 -5.45 -7.14
C LYS A 66 2.50 -4.99 -5.70
N ARG A 67 3.18 -3.92 -5.27
CA ARG A 67 2.96 -3.34 -3.93
C ARG A 67 1.62 -2.62 -3.85
N ILE A 68 1.26 -1.90 -4.91
CA ILE A 68 -0.07 -1.26 -5.01
C ILE A 68 -1.15 -2.33 -4.94
N GLU A 69 -1.08 -3.37 -5.77
CA GLU A 69 -2.03 -4.49 -5.77
C GLU A 69 -2.16 -5.12 -4.37
N LEU A 70 -1.03 -5.44 -3.72
CA LEU A 70 -1.05 -6.00 -2.37
C LEU A 70 -1.76 -5.10 -1.36
N TRP A 71 -1.54 -3.79 -1.43
CA TRP A 71 -2.14 -2.85 -0.49
C TRP A 71 -3.60 -2.54 -0.84
N GLU A 72 -3.98 -2.58 -2.12
CA GLU A 72 -5.39 -2.55 -2.52
C GLU A 72 -6.15 -3.71 -1.87
N ASP A 73 -5.61 -4.93 -1.89
CA ASP A 73 -6.24 -6.11 -1.25
C ASP A 73 -6.36 -5.98 0.29
N ILE A 74 -5.43 -5.27 0.94
CA ILE A 74 -5.45 -5.03 2.40
C ILE A 74 -6.49 -3.98 2.78
N PHE A 75 -6.60 -2.93 1.97
CA PHE A 75 -7.51 -1.82 2.23
C PHE A 75 -8.89 -2.01 1.62
N GLU A 76 -9.05 -2.99 0.72
CA GLU A 76 -10.35 -3.42 0.19
C GLU A 76 -11.27 -3.72 1.38
N PRO A 77 -12.49 -3.14 1.40
CA PRO A 77 -13.47 -3.49 2.42
C PRO A 77 -13.84 -4.96 2.21
N LYS A 78 -13.25 -5.84 3.01
CA LYS A 78 -13.72 -7.21 3.13
C LYS A 78 -15.11 -7.13 3.75
N GLU A 79 -16.12 -7.57 3.01
CA GLU A 79 -17.38 -7.95 3.65
C GLU A 79 -17.01 -8.96 4.73
N GLU A 80 -17.18 -8.56 6.00
CA GLU A 80 -17.00 -9.46 7.12
C GLU A 80 -17.98 -10.62 6.90
N GLU A 81 -17.48 -11.78 6.49
CA GLU A 81 -18.16 -13.04 6.76
C GLU A 81 -18.24 -13.13 8.29
N THR A 82 -19.34 -12.65 8.84
CA THR A 82 -19.74 -12.93 10.22
C THR A 82 -19.88 -14.44 10.34
N GLU A 83 -18.79 -15.13 10.68
CA GLU A 83 -18.87 -16.46 11.30
C GLU A 83 -19.61 -16.28 12.62
N PHE A 84 -20.92 -16.55 12.57
CA PHE A 84 -21.74 -16.70 13.75
C PHE A 84 -21.22 -17.94 14.49
N GLU A 85 -20.48 -17.74 15.58
CA GLU A 85 -20.30 -18.79 16.57
C GLU A 85 -21.69 -19.12 17.15
N GLU A 86 -22.35 -20.13 16.58
CA GLU A 86 -23.50 -20.77 17.20
C GLU A 86 -22.96 -21.53 18.42
N ASP A 87 -22.88 -20.82 19.54
CA ASP A 87 -22.65 -21.39 20.86
C ASP A 87 -23.85 -22.31 21.16
N SER A 88 -23.71 -23.59 20.81
CA SER A 88 -24.70 -24.60 21.18
C SER A 88 -24.50 -24.94 22.66
N GLU A 89 -25.09 -24.09 23.48
CA GLU A 89 -25.33 -24.34 24.90
C GLU A 89 -26.27 -25.55 25.01
N VAL A 90 -25.71 -26.76 24.98
CA VAL A 90 -26.45 -27.96 25.36
C VAL A 90 -26.54 -27.95 26.87
N GLU A 91 -27.68 -27.43 27.35
CA GLU A 91 -28.13 -27.58 28.73
C GLU A 91 -28.00 -29.05 29.15
N ASN A 92 -27.29 -29.26 30.25
CA ASN A 92 -27.34 -30.53 30.96
C ASN A 92 -28.71 -30.59 31.63
N ASP A 93 -29.58 -31.47 31.15
CA ASP A 93 -30.79 -31.90 31.87
C ASP A 93 -30.58 -33.34 32.36
N ASP A 94 -30.73 -33.48 33.69
CA ASP A 94 -30.73 -34.64 34.61
C ASP A 94 -30.46 -36.08 34.11
#